data_AF-A0A7C9A164-F1
#
_entry.id   AF-A0A7C9A164-F1
#
_cell.length_a   1.000
_cell.length_b   1.000
_cell.length_c   1.000
_cell.angle_alpha   90.00
_cell.angle_beta   90.00
_cell.angle_gamma   90.00
#
_symmetry.space_group_name_H-M   'P 1'
#
loop_
_entity.id
_entity.type
_entity.pdbx_description
1 polymer ?
#
loop_
_entity_poly.entity_id
_entity_poly.type
_entity_poly.pdbx_seq_one_letter_code
_entity_poly.pdbx_strand_id
1 'polypeptide(L)'
;MDTGSDVVWFPCSPFTCILCEGKGSLSPLNVSKSSLISCKSRACSAIHPSLSSSDLCAIASCPLDEIETSDCSNFACPSFYYAYGDGSLIAQLHRDDLIMPSSSKKPLILKNFTFGCAHSALGEPIGVAGFGFGPLSLPAQLARFSPDLGTQFSYCL
;
A
#
# COMPACT_ATOMS: atom_id res chain seq x y z
N MET A 1 10.44 -4.32 -8.10
CA MET A 1 9.32 -5.16 -8.59
C MET A 1 9.43 -6.46 -7.84
N ASP A 2 8.35 -6.92 -7.23
CA ASP A 2 8.32 -8.21 -6.53
C ASP A 2 7.05 -8.97 -6.92
N THR A 3 7.22 -10.14 -7.52
CA THR A 3 6.10 -10.99 -7.96
C THR A 3 5.57 -11.90 -6.85
N GLY A 4 6.28 -11.97 -5.71
CA GLY A 4 5.87 -12.72 -4.52
C GLY A 4 5.04 -11.92 -3.52
N SER A 5 4.90 -10.61 -3.71
CA SER A 5 4.10 -9.73 -2.85
C SER A 5 3.04 -8.94 -3.61
N ASP A 6 2.01 -8.53 -2.89
CA ASP A 6 0.85 -7.88 -3.48
C ASP A 6 0.83 -6.37 -3.28
N VAL A 7 1.62 -5.79 -2.38
CA VAL A 7 1.43 -4.39 -1.99
C VAL A 7 2.46 -3.51 -2.67
N VAL A 8 2.00 -2.44 -3.32
CA VAL A 8 2.90 -1.34 -3.71
C VAL A 8 3.07 -0.42 -2.50
N TRP A 9 4.31 -0.20 -2.08
CA TRP A 9 4.63 0.71 -0.99
C TRP A 9 5.93 1.47 -1.25
N PHE A 10 6.07 2.64 -0.62
CA PHE A 10 7.27 3.46 -0.70
C PHE A 10 7.51 4.24 0.61
N PRO A 11 8.74 4.72 0.85
CA PRO A 11 9.07 5.52 2.02
C PRO A 11 8.35 6.88 2.02
N CYS A 12 7.79 7.26 3.17
CA CYS A 12 7.09 8.51 3.39
C CYS A 12 7.72 9.33 4.51
N SER A 13 7.74 10.65 4.36
CA SER A 13 8.32 11.54 5.37
C SER A 13 7.38 11.71 6.58
N PRO A 14 7.85 11.54 7.82
CA PRO A 14 9.22 11.18 8.22
C PRO A 14 9.53 9.68 8.04
N PHE A 15 10.73 9.32 7.57
CA PHE A 15 11.12 7.93 7.30
C PHE A 15 12.35 7.50 8.10
N THR A 16 12.31 6.32 8.69
CA THR A 16 13.44 5.68 9.38
C THR A 16 13.76 4.32 8.77
N CYS A 17 14.97 4.15 8.26
CA CYS A 17 15.44 2.88 7.69
C CYS A 17 16.49 2.25 8.61
N ILE A 18 16.32 0.98 8.93
CA ILE A 18 17.19 0.19 9.80
C ILE A 18 17.95 -0.82 8.92
N LEU A 19 19.27 -0.95 9.08
CA LEU A 19 20.13 -1.84 8.27
C LEU A 19 20.06 -1.57 6.75
N CYS A 20 20.06 -0.29 6.37
CA CYS A 20 19.97 0.14 4.97
C CYS A 20 21.29 0.71 4.44
N GLU A 21 22.40 0.53 5.17
CA GLU A 21 23.71 1.02 4.80
C GLU A 21 24.16 0.42 3.45
N GLY A 22 24.73 1.26 2.58
CA GLY A 22 25.22 0.83 1.27
C GLY A 22 24.15 0.57 0.21
N LYS A 23 22.85 0.70 0.55
CA LYS A 23 21.75 0.66 -0.42
C LYS A 23 21.45 2.06 -0.96
N GLY A 24 20.93 2.15 -2.19
CA GLY A 24 20.44 3.42 -2.74
C GLY A 24 19.27 3.95 -1.91
N SER A 25 19.13 5.27 -1.78
CA SER A 25 18.04 5.88 -1.01
C SER A 25 17.26 6.86 -1.90
N LEU A 26 15.94 6.89 -1.70
CA LEU A 26 15.04 7.86 -2.31
C LEU A 26 14.59 8.85 -1.25
N SER A 27 14.41 10.11 -1.66
CA SER A 27 13.77 11.11 -0.80
C SER A 27 12.36 10.63 -0.45
N PRO A 28 12.03 10.47 0.85
CA PRO A 28 10.70 10.02 1.26
C PRO A 28 9.61 10.98 0.77
N LEU A 29 8.50 10.42 0.30
CA LEU A 29 7.41 11.24 -0.24
C LEU A 29 6.67 11.95 0.89
N ASN A 30 6.33 13.23 0.69
CA ASN A 30 5.37 13.89 1.55
C ASN A 30 3.95 13.61 1.06
N VAL A 31 3.23 12.80 1.82
CA VAL A 31 1.88 12.34 1.49
C VAL A 31 0.77 13.15 2.16
N SER A 32 1.06 14.37 2.64
CA SER A 32 0.06 15.21 3.34
C SER A 32 -1.21 15.51 2.53
N LYS A 33 -1.15 15.38 1.20
CA LYS A 33 -2.28 15.59 0.28
C LYS A 33 -3.05 14.31 -0.07
N SER A 34 -2.49 13.15 0.26
CA SER A 34 -3.12 11.87 0.01
C SER A 34 -4.25 11.62 1.02
N SER A 35 -5.20 10.78 0.63
CA SER A 35 -6.28 10.36 1.51
C SER A 35 -5.93 9.07 2.25
N LEU A 36 -6.19 9.02 3.55
CA LEU A 36 -6.11 7.78 4.31
C LEU A 36 -7.26 6.85 3.88
N ILE A 37 -6.96 5.55 3.83
CA ILE A 37 -7.96 4.53 3.53
C ILE A 37 -8.87 4.31 4.73
N SER A 38 -10.20 4.28 4.53
CA SER A 38 -11.17 3.92 5.57
C SER A 38 -10.98 2.48 6.06
N CYS A 39 -11.15 2.25 7.36
CA CYS A 39 -11.01 0.95 8.02
C CYS A 39 -12.00 -0.09 7.45
N LYS A 40 -13.23 0.31 7.11
CA LYS A 40 -14.25 -0.59 6.52
C LYS A 40 -14.05 -0.85 5.02
N SER A 41 -13.01 -0.29 4.41
CA SER A 41 -12.79 -0.45 2.98
C SER A 41 -12.27 -1.85 2.63
N ARG A 42 -12.60 -2.33 1.42
CA ARG A 42 -12.06 -3.61 0.90
C ARG A 42 -10.53 -3.64 0.84
N ALA A 43 -9.89 -2.49 0.67
CA ALA A 43 -8.43 -2.38 0.68
C ALA A 43 -7.86 -2.67 2.07
N CYS A 44 -8.53 -2.17 3.13
CA CYS A 44 -8.14 -2.45 4.50
C CYS A 44 -8.32 -3.93 4.86
N SER A 45 -9.45 -4.54 4.48
CA SER A 45 -9.65 -5.98 4.68
C SER A 45 -8.64 -6.82 3.88
N ALA A 46 -8.23 -6.37 2.69
CA ALA A 46 -7.26 -7.08 1.86
C ALA A 46 -5.84 -7.08 2.44
N ILE A 47 -5.43 -5.99 3.10
CA ILE A 47 -4.11 -5.93 3.74
C ILE A 47 -4.08 -6.67 5.10
N HIS A 48 -5.24 -6.86 5.71
CA HIS A 48 -5.43 -7.56 6.98
C HIS A 48 -6.34 -8.80 6.84
N PRO A 49 -6.00 -9.79 6.00
CA PRO A 49 -6.93 -10.85 5.58
C PRO A 49 -7.34 -11.80 6.71
N SER A 50 -6.58 -11.86 7.81
CA SER A 50 -6.82 -12.74 8.96
C SER A 50 -7.60 -12.08 10.09
N LEU A 51 -7.99 -10.80 9.97
CA LEU A 51 -8.66 -10.05 11.03
C LEU A 51 -10.15 -9.90 10.73
N SER A 52 -10.97 -10.04 11.78
CA SER A 52 -12.40 -9.72 11.69
C SER A 52 -12.62 -8.21 11.61
N SER A 53 -13.82 -7.79 11.19
CA SER A 53 -14.13 -6.35 11.10
C SER A 53 -14.08 -5.67 12.48
N SER A 54 -14.54 -6.34 13.55
CA SER A 54 -14.49 -5.82 14.92
C SER A 54 -13.05 -5.69 15.41
N ASP A 55 -12.18 -6.67 15.12
CA ASP A 55 -10.76 -6.61 15.50
C ASP A 55 -10.05 -5.46 14.77
N LEU A 56 -10.37 -5.26 13.49
CA LEU A 56 -9.86 -4.12 12.73
C LEU A 56 -10.28 -2.78 13.34
N CYS A 57 -11.55 -2.65 13.73
CA CYS A 57 -12.03 -1.46 14.41
C CYS A 57 -11.31 -1.26 15.77
N ALA A 58 -11.07 -2.34 16.53
CA ALA A 58 -10.36 -2.28 17.80
C ALA A 58 -8.90 -1.82 17.62
N ILE A 59 -8.18 -2.37 16.62
CA ILE A 59 -6.80 -1.96 16.31
C ILE A 59 -6.76 -0.51 15.80
N ALA A 60 -7.78 -0.08 15.06
CA ALA A 60 -7.96 1.31 14.64
C ALA A 60 -8.32 2.26 15.81
N SER A 61 -8.39 1.77 17.04
CA SER A 61 -8.72 2.54 18.25
C SER A 61 -10.10 3.21 18.17
N CYS A 62 -11.07 2.53 17.59
CA CYS A 62 -12.44 3.02 17.50
C CYS A 62 -13.14 2.96 18.87
N PRO A 63 -14.17 3.79 19.10
CA PRO A 63 -15.08 3.67 20.24
C PRO A 63 -15.74 2.29 20.33
N LEU A 64 -16.08 1.86 21.55
CA LEU A 64 -16.64 0.52 21.79
C LEU A 64 -17.95 0.27 21.03
N ASP A 65 -18.81 1.28 20.91
CA ASP A 65 -20.07 1.20 20.15
C ASP A 65 -19.84 0.96 18.64
N GLU A 66 -18.80 1.55 18.05
CA GLU A 66 -18.43 1.26 16.66
C GLU A 66 -17.80 -0.13 16.49
N ILE A 67 -17.07 -0.63 17.51
CA ILE A 67 -16.51 -1.99 17.51
C ILE A 67 -17.62 -3.04 17.55
N GLU A 68 -18.58 -2.88 18.47
CA GLU A 68 -19.72 -3.79 18.64
C GLU A 68 -20.60 -3.87 17.37
N THR A 69 -20.71 -2.75 16.64
CA THR A 69 -21.45 -2.69 15.37
C THR A 69 -20.59 -2.95 14.12
N SER A 70 -19.26 -3.08 14.29
CA SER A 70 -18.30 -3.18 13.19
C SER A 70 -18.42 -2.03 12.16
N ASP A 71 -18.71 -0.81 12.62
CA ASP A 71 -18.92 0.36 11.76
C ASP A 71 -17.84 1.44 11.90
N CYS A 72 -16.57 1.04 11.81
CA CYS A 72 -15.42 1.95 11.82
C CYS A 72 -15.17 2.67 10.48
N SER A 73 -16.23 3.04 9.75
CA SER A 73 -16.13 3.69 8.43
C SER A 73 -15.42 5.05 8.50
N ASN A 74 -15.57 5.75 9.62
CA ASN A 74 -15.00 7.08 9.87
C ASN A 74 -13.53 7.05 10.32
N PHE A 75 -12.99 5.86 10.59
CA PHE A 75 -11.63 5.67 11.07
C PHE A 75 -10.72 5.23 9.94
N ALA A 76 -9.45 5.61 10.03
CA ALA A 76 -8.43 5.16 9.09
C ALA A 76 -8.10 3.69 9.31
N CYS A 77 -7.74 3.01 8.23
CA CYS A 77 -7.21 1.66 8.28
C CYS A 77 -5.94 1.64 9.14
N PRO A 78 -5.82 0.72 10.11
CA PRO A 78 -4.66 0.67 10.96
C PRO A 78 -3.41 0.30 10.15
N SER A 79 -2.24 0.70 10.68
CA SER A 79 -0.96 0.35 10.10
C SER A 79 -0.80 -1.17 9.98
N PHE A 80 -0.11 -1.60 8.93
CA PHE A 80 0.20 -3.00 8.70
C PHE A 80 1.72 -3.23 8.71
N TYR A 81 2.10 -4.41 9.16
CA TYR A 81 3.45 -4.93 9.04
C TYR A 81 3.54 -5.84 7.82
N TYR A 82 4.63 -5.74 7.07
CA TYR A 82 4.87 -6.61 5.91
C TYR A 82 6.33 -7.05 5.90
N ALA A 83 6.57 -8.35 5.78
CA ALA A 83 7.90 -8.94 5.79
C ALA A 83 8.29 -9.50 4.42
N TYR A 84 9.56 -9.34 4.08
CA TYR A 84 10.24 -9.95 2.94
C TYR A 84 11.36 -10.85 3.46
N GLY A 85 11.99 -11.60 2.56
CA GLY A 85 13.13 -12.45 2.93
C GLY A 85 14.34 -11.67 3.47
N ASP A 86 14.51 -10.42 3.05
CA ASP A 86 15.68 -9.59 3.32
C ASP A 86 15.34 -8.24 3.99
N GLY A 87 14.08 -8.06 4.39
CA GLY A 87 13.62 -6.79 4.94
C GLY A 87 12.19 -6.84 5.45
N SER A 88 11.72 -5.72 6.00
CA SER A 88 10.32 -5.56 6.40
C SER A 88 9.95 -4.09 6.52
N LEU A 89 8.66 -3.81 6.72
CA LEU A 89 8.19 -2.46 6.94
C LEU A 89 6.98 -2.39 7.87
N ILE A 90 6.71 -1.18 8.33
CA ILE A 90 5.42 -0.77 8.87
C ILE A 90 4.90 0.40 8.03
N ALA A 91 3.69 0.26 7.50
CA ALA A 91 3.06 1.27 6.64
C ALA A 91 1.58 1.49 6.96
N GLN A 92 1.07 2.64 6.53
CA GLN A 92 -0.36 2.93 6.49
C GLN A 92 -0.87 2.88 5.05
N LEU A 93 -2.13 2.52 4.84
CA LEU A 93 -2.72 2.56 3.51
C LEU A 93 -3.20 3.98 3.18
N HIS A 94 -2.71 4.48 2.05
CA HIS A 94 -3.10 5.75 1.47
C HIS A 94 -3.69 5.55 0.08
N ARG A 95 -4.41 6.57 -0.38
CA ARG A 95 -4.94 6.67 -1.73
C ARG A 95 -4.64 8.05 -2.32
N ASP A 96 -4.04 8.03 -3.50
CA ASP A 96 -3.73 9.20 -4.30
C ASP A 96 -3.57 8.81 -5.77
N ASP A 97 -3.27 9.77 -6.63
CA ASP A 97 -2.97 9.52 -8.04
C ASP A 97 -1.52 9.08 -8.23
N LEU A 98 -1.32 7.96 -8.92
CA LEU A 98 0.02 7.50 -9.31
C LEU A 98 0.32 7.90 -10.76
N ILE A 99 1.40 8.66 -10.95
CA ILE A 99 1.86 9.09 -12.28
C ILE A 99 2.96 8.14 -12.74
N MET A 100 2.68 7.37 -13.77
CA MET A 100 3.63 6.45 -14.40
C MET A 100 4.18 7.06 -15.70
N PRO A 101 5.51 7.11 -15.87
CA PRO A 101 6.11 7.40 -17.17
C PRO A 101 5.62 6.39 -18.21
N SER A 102 5.27 6.87 -19.39
CA SER A 102 4.87 6.02 -20.51
C SER A 102 5.77 6.29 -21.70
N SER A 103 5.95 5.28 -22.56
CA SER A 103 6.61 5.44 -23.87
C SER A 103 5.79 6.32 -24.82
N SER A 104 4.49 6.52 -24.55
CA SER A 104 3.69 7.55 -25.20
C SER A 104 4.04 8.94 -24.66
N LYS A 105 3.94 9.99 -25.49
CA LYS A 105 4.18 11.41 -25.09
C LYS A 105 3.33 11.94 -23.92
N LYS A 106 2.41 11.13 -23.37
CA LYS A 106 1.57 11.45 -22.22
C LYS A 106 1.83 10.43 -21.10
N PRO A 107 2.05 10.87 -19.85
CA PRO A 107 2.17 9.96 -18.71
C PRO A 107 0.83 9.27 -18.44
N LEU A 108 0.90 8.03 -17.96
CA LEU A 108 -0.26 7.30 -17.49
C LEU A 108 -0.56 7.77 -16.05
N ILE A 109 -1.80 8.17 -15.78
CA ILE A 109 -2.21 8.61 -14.44
C ILE A 109 -3.24 7.62 -13.90
N LEU A 110 -2.84 6.81 -12.93
CA LEU A 110 -3.71 5.89 -12.23
C LEU A 110 -4.40 6.63 -11.09
N LYS A 111 -5.68 6.96 -11.31
CA LYS A 111 -6.50 7.65 -10.32
C LYS A 111 -6.84 6.73 -9.14
N ASN A 112 -6.92 7.29 -7.93
CA ASN A 112 -7.31 6.56 -6.72
C ASN A 112 -6.47 5.30 -6.45
N PHE A 113 -5.18 5.35 -6.80
CA PHE A 113 -4.23 4.28 -6.56
C PHE A 113 -4.02 4.10 -5.05
N THR A 114 -4.16 2.88 -4.57
CA THR A 114 -3.99 2.54 -3.15
C THR A 114 -2.59 1.98 -2.92
N PHE A 115 -1.85 2.54 -1.96
CA PHE A 115 -0.47 2.16 -1.69
C PHE A 115 -0.15 2.18 -0.19
N GLY A 116 0.90 1.47 0.19
CA GLY A 116 1.50 1.54 1.51
C GLY A 116 2.44 2.73 1.64
N CYS A 117 2.22 3.57 2.63
CA CYS A 117 3.09 4.66 3.00
C CYS A 117 3.92 4.23 4.21
N ALA A 118 5.19 3.90 3.99
CA ALA A 118 6.06 3.37 5.04
C ALA A 118 6.79 4.50 5.75
N HIS A 119 6.62 4.60 7.06
CA HIS A 119 7.41 5.49 7.91
C HIS A 119 8.62 4.78 8.53
N SER A 120 8.64 3.44 8.51
CA SER A 120 9.79 2.66 8.91
C SER A 120 9.95 1.39 8.09
N ALA A 121 11.20 1.08 7.74
CA ALA A 121 11.57 -0.17 7.09
C ALA A 121 12.90 -0.72 7.63
N LEU A 122 13.07 -2.02 7.48
CA LEU A 122 14.29 -2.77 7.73
C LEU A 122 14.81 -3.27 6.38
N GLY A 123 16.07 -3.01 6.06
CA GLY A 123 16.72 -3.52 4.86
C GLY A 123 16.23 -2.95 3.53
N GLU A 124 15.09 -2.27 3.46
CA GLU A 124 14.51 -1.78 2.19
C GLU A 124 14.27 -0.25 2.22
N PRO A 125 15.18 0.56 1.66
CA PRO A 125 15.11 2.01 1.71
C PRO A 125 14.30 2.70 0.60
N ILE A 126 13.96 2.00 -0.50
CA ILE A 126 13.35 2.63 -1.68
C ILE A 126 11.89 2.22 -1.89
N GLY A 127 11.47 1.10 -1.31
CA GLY A 127 10.12 0.58 -1.44
C GLY A 127 9.99 -0.53 -2.48
N VAL A 128 8.83 -1.18 -2.51
CA VAL A 128 8.56 -2.33 -3.37
C VAL A 128 7.25 -2.12 -4.10
N ALA A 129 7.28 -2.38 -5.40
CA ALA A 129 6.06 -2.56 -6.19
C ALA A 129 5.71 -4.05 -6.24
N GLY A 130 4.65 -4.45 -5.53
CA GLY A 130 4.09 -5.79 -5.56
C GLY A 130 3.31 -6.08 -6.85
N PHE A 131 3.56 -7.26 -7.42
CA PHE A 131 3.00 -7.77 -8.67
C PHE A 131 2.31 -9.14 -8.50
N GLY A 132 2.08 -9.55 -7.26
CA GLY A 132 1.34 -10.77 -6.95
C GLY A 132 -0.16 -10.69 -7.30
N PHE A 133 -0.89 -11.71 -6.89
CA PHE A 133 -2.29 -11.92 -7.27
C PHE A 133 -3.30 -11.16 -6.41
N GLY A 134 -2.86 -10.49 -5.34
CA GLY A 134 -3.74 -9.77 -4.43
C GLY A 134 -4.32 -8.49 -5.03
N PRO A 135 -5.45 -7.99 -4.48
CA PRO A 135 -6.19 -6.86 -5.04
C PRO A 135 -5.48 -5.51 -4.90
N LEU A 136 -4.38 -5.44 -4.14
CA LEU A 136 -3.54 -4.25 -3.96
C LEU A 136 -2.32 -4.24 -4.89
N SER A 137 -2.13 -5.26 -5.73
CA SER A 137 -0.98 -5.34 -6.62
C SER A 137 -1.06 -4.33 -7.75
N LEU A 138 0.11 -3.95 -8.27
CA LEU A 138 0.16 -3.00 -9.38
C LEU A 138 -0.65 -3.51 -10.59
N PRO A 139 -0.53 -4.78 -11.02
CA PRO A 139 -1.38 -5.31 -12.10
C PRO A 139 -2.87 -5.28 -11.76
N ALA A 140 -3.26 -5.66 -10.54
CA ALA A 140 -4.67 -5.67 -10.15
C ALA A 140 -5.30 -4.28 -10.12
N GLN A 141 -4.57 -3.27 -9.65
CA GLN A 141 -5.04 -1.88 -9.64
C GLN A 141 -5.03 -1.26 -11.04
N LEU A 142 -4.05 -1.60 -11.88
CA LEU A 142 -4.01 -1.19 -13.28
C LEU A 142 -5.20 -1.77 -14.07
N ALA A 143 -5.55 -3.04 -13.84
CA ALA A 143 -6.71 -3.69 -14.46
C ALA A 143 -8.03 -2.96 -14.15
N ARG A 144 -8.17 -2.39 -12.95
CA ARG A 144 -9.37 -1.61 -12.57
C ARG A 144 -9.46 -0.29 -13.35
N PHE A 145 -8.31 0.29 -13.68
CA PHE A 145 -8.23 1.50 -14.49
C PHE A 145 -8.39 1.21 -15.99
N SER A 146 -7.89 0.08 -16.47
CA SER A 146 -7.96 -0.34 -17.87
C SER A 146 -8.34 -1.83 -17.95
N PRO A 147 -9.65 -2.15 -17.90
CA PRO A 147 -10.15 -3.52 -17.81
C PRO A 147 -9.67 -4.46 -18.93
N ASP A 148 -9.41 -3.92 -20.11
CA ASP A 148 -8.96 -4.68 -21.29
C ASP A 148 -7.59 -5.36 -21.08
N LEU A 149 -6.76 -4.84 -20.16
CA LEU A 149 -5.45 -5.43 -19.83
C LEU A 149 -5.58 -6.67 -18.94
N GLY A 150 -6.69 -6.81 -18.21
CA GLY A 150 -6.82 -7.77 -17.12
C GLY A 150 -5.74 -7.61 -16.06
N THR A 151 -5.58 -8.61 -15.18
CA THR A 151 -4.53 -8.65 -14.15
C THR A 151 -3.27 -9.35 -14.65
N GLN A 152 -2.93 -9.16 -15.93
CA GLN A 152 -1.82 -9.85 -16.58
C GLN A 152 -0.67 -8.87 -16.84
N PHE A 153 0.56 -9.37 -16.78
CA PHE A 153 1.75 -8.62 -17.12
C PHE A 153 2.84 -9.56 -17.64
N SER A 154 3.82 -8.99 -18.34
CA SER A 154 5.07 -9.67 -18.70
C SER A 154 6.23 -8.78 -18.31
N TYR A 155 7.38 -9.38 -18.00
CA TYR A 155 8.60 -8.66 -17.65
C TYR A 155 9.81 -9.35 -18.28
N CYS A 156 10.82 -8.56 -18.64
CA CYS A 156 12.12 -9.02 -19.12
C CYS A 156 13.17 -8.40 -18.20
N LEU A 157 13.95 -9.25 -17.53
CA LEU A 157 15.05 -8.83 -16.65
C LEU A 157 16.33 -8.57 -17.44
#